data_AF-A0A9D7JIY7-F1
#
_entry.id   AF-A0A9D7JIY7-F1
#
_cell.length_a   1.000
_cell.length_b   1.000
_cell.length_c   1.000
_cell.angle_alpha   90.00
_cell.angle_beta   90.00
_cell.angle_gamma   90.00
#
_symmetry.space_group_name_H-M   'P 1'
#
loop_
_entity.id
_entity.type
_entity.pdbx_description
1 polymer ?
#
loop_
_entity_poly.entity_id
_entity_poly.type
_entity_poly.pdbx_seq_one_letter_code
_entity_poly.pdbx_strand_id
1 'polypeptide(L)' 'MIRSDGLFDLQVNGFAGVDFNDSAITPARLDVALAAMRATGVTLCLPP' A
#
# COMPACT_ATOMS: atom_id res chain seq x y z
N MET A 1 -2.09 -14.13 22.48
CA MET A 1 -2.16 -13.05 21.48
C MET A 1 -0.92 -13.14 20.62
N ILE A 2 -1.05 -13.28 19.30
CA ILE A 2 0.11 -13.26 18.40
C ILE A 2 0.50 -11.79 18.17
N ARG A 3 1.80 -11.49 18.25
CA ARG A 3 2.38 -10.19 17.91
C ARG A 3 3.52 -10.42 16.93
N SER A 4 3.57 -9.60 15.90
CA SER A 4 4.64 -9.53 14.92
C SER A 4 4.93 -8.07 14.61
N ASP A 5 6.02 -7.81 13.89
CA ASP A 5 6.19 -6.56 13.18
C ASP A 5 5.15 -6.43 12.05
N GLY A 6 5.05 -5.23 11.49
CA GLY A 6 4.17 -4.98 10.34
C GLY A 6 4.65 -5.72 9.09
N LEU A 7 3.70 -6.06 8.23
CA LEU A 7 3.99 -6.79 7.00
C LEU A 7 4.74 -5.89 6.02
N PHE A 8 5.65 -6.51 5.27
CA PHE A 8 6.32 -5.90 4.13
C PHE A 8 5.79 -6.53 2.84
N ASP A 9 5.12 -5.73 2.02
CA ASP A 9 4.63 -6.16 0.71
C ASP A 9 5.72 -5.91 -0.35
N LEU A 10 6.43 -6.96 -0.73
CA LEU A 10 7.58 -6.87 -1.62
C LEU A 10 7.20 -6.47 -3.05
N GLN A 11 5.95 -6.64 -3.47
CA GLN A 11 5.51 -6.27 -4.81
C GLN A 11 4.01 -5.97 -4.83
N VAL A 12 3.66 -4.69 -5.00
CA VAL A 12 2.27 -4.24 -5.11
C VAL A 12 2.09 -3.33 -6.32
N ASN A 13 1.20 -3.71 -7.25
CA ASN A 13 0.90 -2.88 -8.43
C ASN A 13 -0.20 -1.85 -8.16
N GLY A 14 -1.00 -2.04 -7.13
CA GLY A 14 -2.10 -1.16 -6.76
C GLY A 14 -2.88 -1.71 -5.57
N PHE A 15 -3.58 -0.83 -4.87
CA PHE A 15 -4.37 -1.19 -3.70
C PHE A 15 -5.57 -0.25 -3.53
N ALA A 16 -6.66 -0.75 -2.94
CA ALA A 16 -7.88 0.03 -2.67
C ALA A 16 -8.42 0.83 -3.89
N GLY A 17 -8.33 0.26 -5.10
CA GLY A 17 -8.80 0.91 -6.34
C GLY A 17 -7.85 1.97 -6.90
N VAL A 18 -6.62 2.07 -6.38
CA VAL A 18 -5.56 2.91 -6.90
C VAL A 18 -4.53 2.02 -7.60
N ASP A 19 -4.27 2.29 -8.87
CA ASP A 19 -3.20 1.65 -9.65
C ASP A 19 -1.94 2.51 -9.51
N PHE A 20 -0.83 1.90 -9.05
CA PHE A 20 0.45 2.57 -8.88
C PHE A 20 1.21 2.74 -10.20
N ASN A 21 0.79 2.04 -11.26
CA ASN A 21 1.31 2.21 -12.62
C ASN A 21 0.59 3.33 -13.39
N ASP A 22 -0.47 3.92 -12.83
CA ASP A 22 -1.21 5.01 -13.45
C ASP A 22 -0.31 6.26 -13.56
N SER A 23 -0.01 6.70 -14.79
CA SER A 23 0.81 7.88 -15.03
C SER A 23 0.17 9.18 -14.55
N ALA A 24 -1.13 9.16 -14.27
CA ALA A 24 -1.88 10.26 -13.68
C ALA A 24 -2.09 10.10 -12.15
N ILE A 25 -1.40 9.16 -11.49
CA ILE A 25 -1.50 9.00 -10.04
C ILE A 25 -1.12 10.30 -9.32
N THR A 26 -1.87 10.61 -8.26
CA THR A 26 -1.61 11.78 -7.42
C THR A 26 -1.16 11.36 -6.02
N PRO A 27 -0.41 12.21 -5.30
CA PRO A 27 -0.02 11.92 -3.92
C PRO A 27 -1.21 11.62 -3.01
N ALA A 28 -2.32 12.37 -3.16
CA ALA A 28 -3.53 12.14 -2.38
C ALA A 28 -4.16 10.76 -2.63
N ARG A 29 -4.13 10.25 -3.87
CA ARG A 29 -4.59 8.88 -4.17
C ARG A 29 -3.63 7.84 -3.60
N LEU A 30 -2.32 8.08 -3.67
CA LEU A 30 -1.33 7.21 -3.06
C LEU A 30 -1.53 7.12 -1.54
N ASP A 31 -1.78 8.24 -0.85
CA ASP A 31 -2.04 8.26 0.59
C ASP A 31 -3.27 7.42 0.98
N VAL A 32 -4.35 7.48 0.19
CA VAL A 32 -5.54 6.63 0.38
C VAL A 32 -5.18 5.16 0.31
N ALA A 33 -4.39 4.76 -0.69
CA ALA A 33 -3.96 3.38 -0.86
C ALA A 33 -3.09 2.91 0.30
N LEU A 34 -2.09 3.71 0.71
CA LEU A 34 -1.19 3.39 1.82
C LEU A 34 -1.92 3.32 3.16
N ALA A 35 -2.89 4.20 3.41
CA ALA A 35 -3.73 4.12 4.60
C ALA A 35 -4.56 2.83 4.64
N ALA A 36 -5.09 2.41 3.50
CA ALA A 36 -5.83 1.15 3.37
C ALA A 36 -4.91 -0.07 3.55
N MET A 37 -3.68 -0.05 3.03
CA MET A 37 -2.67 -1.10 3.27
C MET A 37 -2.29 -1.19 4.75
N ARG A 38 -2.15 -0.04 5.43
CA ARG A 38 -1.89 -0.02 6.88
C ARG A 38 -3.01 -0.66 7.69
N ALA A 39 -4.26 -0.50 7.27
CA ALA A 39 -5.40 -1.14 7.91
C ALA A 39 -5.39 -2.67 7.82
N THR A 40 -4.64 -3.26 6.87
CA THR A 40 -4.45 -4.71 6.75
C THR A 40 -3.17 -5.23 7.43
N GLY A 41 -2.41 -4.34 8.08
CA GLY A 41 -1.17 -4.67 8.76
C GLY A 41 0.09 -4.53 7.91
N VAL A 42 -0.03 -4.08 6.65
CA VAL A 42 1.13 -3.76 5.81
C VAL A 42 1.67 -2.38 6.18
N THR A 43 2.94 -2.32 6.57
CA THR A 43 3.59 -1.07 7.02
C THR A 43 4.69 -0.59 6.08
N LEU A 44 5.14 -1.45 5.17
CA LEU A 44 6.14 -1.16 4.15
C LEU A 44 5.69 -1.81 2.84
N CYS A 45 5.98 -1.18 1.70
CA CYS A 45 5.71 -1.77 0.40
C CYS A 45 6.72 -1.33 -0.67
N LEU A 46 6.86 -2.11 -1.73
CA LEU A 46 7.57 -1.73 -2.95
C LEU A 46 6.58 -1.68 -4.12
N PRO A 47 6.19 -0.48 -4.55
CA PRO A 47 5.51 -0.27 -5.84
C PRO A 47 6.47 -0.53 -7.02
N PRO A 48 5.93 -0.80 -8.23
CA PRO A 48 6.70 -0.89 -9.48
C PRO A 48 7.36 0.43 -9.89
#